data_AF-A0A7V4CPF4-F1
#
_entry.id   AF-A0A7V4CPF4-F1
#
_cell.length_a   1.000
_cell.length_b   1.000
_cell.length_c   1.000
_cell.angle_alpha   90.00
_cell.angle_beta   90.00
_cell.angle_gamma   90.00
#
_symmetry.space_group_name_H-M   'P 1'
#
loop_
_entity.id
_entity.type
_entity.pdbx_description
1 polymer ?
#
loop_
_entity_poly.entity_id
_entity_poly.type
_entity_poly.pdbx_seq_one_letter_code
_entity_poly.pdbx_strand_id
1 'polypeptide(L)'
;MKVVMINDCAFVGETLLKYMPDDVDKLHIKRTRGFWSKTFGLALSILRAKGDVYHVHYLLQDCHIATRFGKRPLIGHAHGSDLREIIHTKMWGWIVKYNLRHCDKILVAQPTILRIAREYNDTAEYFPIPYDPQLFYPKPLPERRNIKYILIASPHDFRVKGTDKFIHACAKVDVPFKLRIIDYGKDARKARILAKKMGLKVEILHKVSHESMNKLYWDADLILGSFGVGQLDTVAVEAMACGRPVIHHILKKYFPTCPLQELDSIDHVAELINTLLTDHKRMEELRSKQLQYVSTYHNAINLSNKLVQIYDCLVQK
;
A
#
# COMPACT_ATOMS: atom_id res chain seq x y z
N MET A 1 16.98 -12.62 -18.84
CA MET A 1 17.47 -11.63 -17.85
C MET A 1 17.23 -12.17 -16.45
N LYS A 2 18.16 -11.96 -15.51
CA LYS A 2 18.07 -12.36 -14.11
C LYS A 2 17.86 -11.17 -13.19
N VAL A 3 16.72 -11.15 -12.51
CA VAL A 3 16.32 -10.11 -11.56
C VAL A 3 16.58 -10.59 -10.15
N VAL A 4 17.35 -9.81 -9.38
CA VAL A 4 17.53 -10.01 -7.94
C VAL A 4 16.72 -8.95 -7.20
N MET A 5 15.59 -9.35 -6.64
CA MET A 5 14.78 -8.49 -5.80
C MET A 5 15.17 -8.66 -4.33
N ILE A 6 15.42 -7.55 -3.65
CA ILE A 6 15.91 -7.52 -2.28
C ILE A 6 14.88 -6.84 -1.40
N ASN A 7 14.56 -7.48 -0.29
CA ASN A 7 13.52 -7.07 0.64
C ASN A 7 12.11 -7.06 0.00
N ASP A 8 11.11 -6.76 0.80
CA ASP A 8 9.75 -6.54 0.33
C ASP A 8 9.07 -5.48 1.22
N CYS A 9 8.19 -4.68 0.64
CA CYS A 9 7.36 -3.75 1.39
C CYS A 9 5.89 -3.98 1.03
N ALA A 10 5.09 -4.41 2.02
CA ALA A 10 3.65 -4.64 1.86
C ALA A 10 3.28 -5.53 0.65
N PHE A 11 4.06 -6.59 0.39
CA PHE A 11 3.87 -7.57 -0.68
C PHE A 11 4.06 -7.01 -2.10
N VAL A 12 4.54 -5.77 -2.25
CA VAL A 12 4.70 -5.12 -3.56
C VAL A 12 5.70 -5.88 -4.43
N GLY A 13 6.89 -6.20 -3.91
CA GLY A 13 7.93 -6.87 -4.67
C GLY A 13 7.56 -8.31 -4.99
N GLU A 14 7.07 -9.04 -3.99
CA GLU A 14 6.56 -10.40 -4.12
C GLU A 14 5.46 -10.50 -5.19
N THR A 15 4.50 -9.59 -5.18
CA THR A 15 3.43 -9.53 -6.18
C THR A 15 3.99 -9.24 -7.58
N LEU A 16 4.94 -8.31 -7.71
CA LEU A 16 5.54 -8.00 -9.01
C LEU A 16 6.30 -9.22 -9.57
N LEU A 17 7.11 -9.89 -8.76
CA LEU A 17 7.84 -11.09 -9.18
C LEU A 17 6.91 -12.22 -9.60
N LYS A 18 5.80 -12.42 -8.88
CA LYS A 18 4.81 -13.46 -9.20
C LYS A 18 4.28 -13.33 -10.63
N TYR A 19 4.08 -12.10 -11.10
CA TYR A 19 3.49 -11.80 -12.41
C TYR A 19 4.51 -11.38 -13.47
N MET A 20 5.82 -11.45 -13.19
CA MET A 20 6.83 -11.28 -14.22
C MET A 20 6.79 -12.47 -15.20
N PRO A 21 7.00 -12.21 -16.50
CA PRO A 21 7.14 -13.24 -17.55
C PRO A 21 8.07 -14.41 -17.15
N ASP A 22 7.79 -15.59 -17.71
CA ASP A 22 8.49 -16.84 -17.37
C ASP A 22 9.94 -16.88 -17.88
N ASP A 23 10.28 -16.07 -18.87
CA ASP A 23 11.64 -15.91 -19.42
C ASP A 23 12.56 -15.02 -18.56
N VAL A 24 12.03 -14.45 -17.47
CA VAL A 24 12.80 -13.72 -16.47
C VAL A 24 13.19 -14.66 -15.32
N ASP A 25 14.49 -14.89 -15.12
CA ASP A 25 15.00 -15.60 -13.93
C ASP A 25 14.86 -14.68 -12.70
N LYS A 26 14.30 -15.21 -11.61
CA LYS A 26 13.84 -14.45 -10.45
C LYS A 26 14.48 -14.97 -9.18
N LEU A 27 15.22 -14.11 -8.48
CA LEU A 27 15.70 -14.37 -7.13
C LEU A 27 15.13 -13.35 -6.15
N HIS A 28 14.33 -13.82 -5.18
CA HIS A 28 13.82 -12.97 -4.10
C HIS A 28 14.60 -13.20 -2.80
N ILE A 29 15.35 -12.19 -2.39
CA ILE A 29 16.05 -12.17 -1.10
C ILE A 29 15.15 -11.49 -0.07
N LYS A 30 14.30 -12.28 0.59
CA LYS A 30 13.41 -11.80 1.65
C LYS A 30 14.16 -11.64 2.98
N ARG A 31 13.82 -10.58 3.72
CA ARG A 31 14.32 -10.40 5.08
C ARG A 31 13.66 -11.43 6.02
N THR A 32 14.47 -12.22 6.72
CA THR A 32 13.97 -13.19 7.71
C THR A 32 13.83 -12.54 9.08
N ARG A 33 12.86 -12.98 9.90
CA ARG A 33 12.56 -12.38 11.21
C ARG A 33 13.44 -12.88 12.38
N GLY A 34 14.34 -13.84 12.14
CA GLY A 34 15.25 -14.40 13.15
C GLY A 34 16.36 -13.44 13.59
N PHE A 35 16.81 -13.52 14.85
CA PHE A 35 17.73 -12.55 15.46
C PHE A 35 19.15 -12.54 14.83
N TRP A 36 19.70 -13.72 14.52
CA TRP A 36 21.05 -13.88 13.94
C TRP A 36 21.11 -13.68 12.42
N SER A 37 19.96 -13.71 11.73
CA SER A 37 19.87 -13.56 10.27
C SER A 37 19.58 -12.12 9.81
N LYS A 38 19.34 -11.17 10.73
CA LYS A 38 18.81 -9.83 10.40
C LYS A 38 19.68 -8.96 9.50
N THR A 39 21.00 -9.18 9.51
CA THR A 39 21.94 -8.35 8.75
C THR A 39 23.06 -9.17 8.12
N PHE A 40 23.72 -10.07 8.86
CA PHE A 40 24.86 -10.82 8.31
C PHE A 40 24.44 -11.85 7.26
N GLY A 41 23.44 -12.68 7.57
CA GLY A 41 22.89 -13.64 6.60
C GLY A 41 22.30 -12.96 5.37
N LEU A 42 21.57 -11.86 5.56
CA LEU A 42 21.02 -11.08 4.45
C LEU A 42 22.14 -10.44 3.60
N ALA A 43 23.13 -9.82 4.23
CA ALA A 43 24.26 -9.23 3.53
C ALA A 43 25.04 -10.29 2.74
N LEU A 44 25.26 -11.47 3.32
CA LEU A 44 25.92 -12.57 2.62
C LEU A 44 25.09 -13.07 1.41
N SER A 45 23.77 -13.17 1.56
CA SER A 45 22.87 -13.49 0.44
C SER A 45 22.94 -12.44 -0.66
N ILE A 46 22.90 -11.14 -0.31
CA ILE A 46 23.04 -10.04 -1.28
C ILE A 46 24.40 -10.10 -1.95
N LEU A 47 25.49 -10.27 -1.19
CA LEU A 47 26.86 -10.36 -1.70
C LEU A 47 27.00 -11.48 -2.73
N ARG A 48 26.51 -12.68 -2.39
CA ARG A 48 26.59 -13.87 -3.25
C ARG A 48 25.66 -13.84 -4.45
N ALA A 49 24.56 -13.08 -4.38
CA ALA A 49 23.60 -12.99 -5.47
C ALA A 49 24.26 -12.35 -6.71
N LYS A 50 24.08 -13.01 -7.85
CA LYS A 50 24.44 -12.52 -9.18
C LYS A 50 23.15 -12.35 -9.97
N GLY A 51 22.92 -11.15 -10.46
CA GLY A 51 21.80 -10.81 -11.34
C GLY A 51 22.22 -9.75 -12.34
N ASP A 52 21.44 -9.64 -13.41
CA ASP A 52 21.57 -8.62 -14.45
C ASP A 52 20.96 -7.30 -13.98
N VAL A 53 20.01 -7.34 -13.02
CA VAL A 53 19.44 -6.15 -12.39
C VAL A 53 19.11 -6.44 -10.92
N TYR A 54 19.29 -5.44 -10.06
CA TYR A 54 19.00 -5.51 -8.63
C TYR A 54 17.91 -4.50 -8.30
N HIS A 55 16.85 -4.93 -7.63
CA HIS A 55 15.73 -4.06 -7.24
C HIS A 55 15.47 -4.18 -5.75
N VAL A 56 15.70 -3.10 -5.01
CA VAL A 56 15.56 -3.08 -3.56
C VAL A 56 14.32 -2.30 -3.13
N HIS A 57 13.47 -2.95 -2.36
CA HIS A 57 12.32 -2.30 -1.73
C HIS A 57 12.72 -1.68 -0.40
N TYR A 58 12.35 -0.41 -0.22
CA TYR A 58 12.62 0.43 0.96
C TYR A 58 14.09 0.88 1.06
N LEU A 59 14.31 2.20 1.04
CA LEU A 59 15.64 2.81 0.89
C LEU A 59 16.49 2.85 2.18
N LEU A 60 16.51 1.75 2.94
CA LEU A 60 17.29 1.62 4.18
C LEU A 60 18.47 0.64 4.04
N GLN A 61 18.72 -0.18 5.07
CA GLN A 61 19.98 -0.90 5.23
C GLN A 61 20.21 -1.89 4.09
N ASP A 62 19.16 -2.55 3.60
CA ASP A 62 19.28 -3.58 2.57
C ASP A 62 19.70 -2.96 1.22
N CYS A 63 19.17 -1.77 0.91
CA CYS A 63 19.57 -0.98 -0.25
C CYS A 63 20.99 -0.43 -0.10
N HIS A 64 21.33 0.00 1.11
CA HIS A 64 22.68 0.45 1.42
C HIS A 64 23.71 -0.66 1.25
N ILE A 65 23.42 -1.87 1.73
CA ILE A 65 24.28 -3.05 1.58
C ILE A 65 24.46 -3.39 0.10
N ALA A 66 23.38 -3.45 -0.68
CA ALA A 66 23.45 -3.71 -2.12
C ALA A 66 24.34 -2.67 -2.83
N THR A 67 24.16 -1.38 -2.49
CA THR A 67 24.99 -0.29 -3.01
C THR A 67 26.47 -0.47 -2.64
N ARG A 68 26.77 -0.81 -1.38
CA ARG A 68 28.15 -0.99 -0.89
C ARG A 68 28.85 -2.22 -1.48
N PHE A 69 28.10 -3.23 -1.88
CA PHE A 69 28.62 -4.39 -2.62
C PHE A 69 28.71 -4.17 -4.13
N GLY A 70 28.47 -2.94 -4.61
CA GLY A 70 28.62 -2.60 -6.03
C GLY A 70 27.62 -3.31 -6.94
N LYS A 71 26.46 -3.72 -6.41
CA LYS A 71 25.41 -4.33 -7.22
C LYS A 71 24.87 -3.29 -8.19
N ARG A 72 24.89 -3.59 -9.50
CA ARG A 72 24.43 -2.70 -10.56
C ARG A 72 23.90 -3.49 -11.77
N PRO A 73 22.99 -2.91 -12.57
CA PRO A 73 22.18 -1.72 -12.25
C PRO A 73 21.31 -1.95 -11.00
N LEU A 74 21.21 -0.92 -10.15
CA LEU A 74 20.51 -0.94 -8.87
C LEU A 74 19.32 0.01 -8.87
N ILE A 75 18.15 -0.55 -8.62
CA ILE A 75 16.89 0.18 -8.51
C ILE A 75 16.53 0.30 -7.04
N GLY A 76 16.40 1.54 -6.57
CA GLY A 76 15.87 1.84 -5.24
C GLY A 76 14.39 2.16 -5.33
N HIS A 77 13.53 1.39 -4.66
CA HIS A 77 12.09 1.60 -4.67
C HIS A 77 11.60 2.11 -3.32
N ALA A 78 11.20 3.39 -3.29
CA ALA A 78 10.72 4.05 -2.10
C ALA A 78 9.20 3.83 -1.88
N HIS A 79 8.78 3.57 -0.64
CA HIS A 79 7.40 3.16 -0.32
C HIS A 79 6.58 4.17 0.49
N GLY A 80 7.18 5.29 0.91
CA GLY A 80 6.46 6.38 1.58
C GLY A 80 7.17 6.83 2.84
N SER A 81 7.21 6.00 3.89
CA SER A 81 7.77 6.41 5.18
C SER A 81 9.28 6.62 5.15
N ASP A 82 9.98 5.96 4.23
CA ASP A 82 11.39 6.22 3.94
C ASP A 82 11.65 7.70 3.60
N LEU A 83 10.86 8.27 2.68
CA LEU A 83 11.04 9.65 2.24
C LEU A 83 10.18 10.66 2.99
N ARG A 84 9.09 10.26 3.62
CA ARG A 84 8.21 11.16 4.39
C ARG A 84 8.69 11.39 5.82
N GLU A 85 9.31 10.38 6.43
CA GLU A 85 9.68 10.42 7.85
C GLU A 85 11.17 10.12 8.04
N ILE A 86 11.64 8.97 7.56
CA ILE A 86 12.96 8.44 7.92
C ILE A 86 14.10 9.30 7.36
N ILE A 87 13.96 9.85 6.16
CA ILE A 87 14.96 10.75 5.55
C ILE A 87 15.30 11.97 6.43
N HIS A 88 14.38 12.40 7.28
CA HIS A 88 14.53 13.55 8.18
C HIS A 88 15.13 13.17 9.55
N THR A 89 15.30 11.88 9.82
CA THR A 89 15.86 11.41 11.10
C THR A 89 17.39 11.50 11.09
N LYS A 90 17.99 11.86 12.23
CA LYS A 90 19.46 11.91 12.38
C LYS A 90 20.11 10.53 12.24
N MET A 91 19.46 9.49 12.76
CA MET A 91 20.02 8.14 12.82
C MET A 91 20.08 7.45 11.45
N TRP A 92 19.02 7.58 10.65
CA TRP A 92 18.84 6.79 9.42
C TRP A 92 18.73 7.64 8.16
N GLY A 93 18.47 8.94 8.28
CA GLY A 93 18.24 9.80 7.11
C GLY A 93 19.44 9.90 6.17
N TRP A 94 20.66 9.82 6.70
CA TRP A 94 21.87 9.79 5.89
C TRP A 94 21.95 8.54 4.99
N ILE A 95 21.46 7.37 5.46
CA ILE A 95 21.41 6.15 4.65
C ILE A 95 20.43 6.31 3.49
N VAL A 96 19.24 6.84 3.76
CA VAL A 96 18.22 7.10 2.72
C VAL A 96 18.77 8.04 1.65
N LYS A 97 19.39 9.16 2.07
CA LYS A 97 20.01 10.14 1.15
C LYS A 97 21.17 9.54 0.36
N TYR A 98 21.97 8.68 0.98
CA TYR A 98 23.03 7.96 0.28
C TYR A 98 22.46 7.06 -0.81
N ASN A 99 21.48 6.22 -0.48
CA ASN A 99 20.87 5.29 -1.42
C ASN A 99 20.21 6.03 -2.60
N LEU A 100 19.48 7.11 -2.32
CA LEU A 100 18.89 7.95 -3.37
C LEU A 100 19.93 8.41 -4.41
N ARG A 101 21.09 8.88 -3.96
CA ARG A 101 22.16 9.40 -4.85
C ARG A 101 22.91 8.32 -5.64
N HIS A 102 22.88 7.06 -5.18
CA HIS A 102 23.78 6.02 -5.72
C HIS A 102 23.05 4.89 -6.45
N CYS A 103 21.72 4.80 -6.36
CA CYS A 103 20.95 3.90 -7.23
C CYS A 103 20.94 4.43 -8.67
N ASP A 104 21.04 3.52 -9.64
CA ASP A 104 20.98 3.84 -11.07
C ASP A 104 19.57 4.24 -11.52
N LYS A 105 18.54 3.81 -10.77
CA LYS A 105 17.14 4.23 -10.96
C LYS A 105 16.43 4.33 -9.61
N ILE A 106 15.56 5.32 -9.47
CA ILE A 106 14.64 5.41 -8.32
C ILE A 106 13.18 5.23 -8.79
N LEU A 107 12.47 4.33 -8.13
CA LEU A 107 11.02 4.20 -8.25
C LEU A 107 10.37 4.69 -6.96
N VAL A 108 9.22 5.34 -7.05
CA VAL A 108 8.43 5.71 -5.86
C VAL A 108 7.03 5.11 -5.96
N ALA A 109 6.60 4.42 -4.90
CA ALA A 109 5.29 3.81 -4.80
C ALA A 109 4.15 4.83 -4.64
N GLN A 110 4.51 6.07 -4.28
CA GLN A 110 3.57 7.14 -3.98
C GLN A 110 4.03 8.43 -4.69
N PRO A 111 3.20 9.05 -5.54
CA PRO A 111 3.56 10.29 -6.23
C PRO A 111 3.79 11.46 -5.25
N THR A 112 3.23 11.40 -4.04
CA THR A 112 3.39 12.45 -3.02
C THR A 112 4.81 12.63 -2.51
N ILE A 113 5.68 11.62 -2.68
CA ILE A 113 7.11 11.67 -2.30
C ILE A 113 8.04 11.79 -3.51
N LEU A 114 7.51 11.87 -4.73
CA LEU A 114 8.31 11.91 -5.95
C LEU A 114 9.24 13.14 -5.99
N ARG A 115 8.75 14.30 -5.55
CA ARG A 115 9.57 15.52 -5.50
C ARG A 115 10.79 15.33 -4.60
N ILE A 116 10.61 14.71 -3.43
CA ILE A 116 11.70 14.44 -2.49
C ILE A 116 12.74 13.51 -3.12
N ALA A 117 12.31 12.47 -3.85
CA ALA A 117 13.24 11.59 -4.56
C ALA A 117 14.04 12.35 -5.65
N ARG A 118 13.38 13.22 -6.41
CA ARG A 118 14.00 14.01 -7.49
C ARG A 118 15.02 15.04 -6.99
N GLU A 119 14.92 15.50 -5.74
CA GLU A 119 15.95 16.35 -5.13
C GLU A 119 17.33 15.66 -5.04
N TYR A 120 17.38 14.33 -5.16
CA TYR A 120 18.61 13.53 -5.02
C TYR A 120 18.95 12.71 -6.27
N ASN A 121 17.96 12.41 -7.12
CA ASN A 121 18.14 11.57 -8.29
C ASN A 121 17.08 11.87 -9.37
N ASP A 122 17.52 12.43 -10.49
CA ASP A 122 16.64 12.84 -11.59
C ASP A 122 15.97 11.66 -12.31
N THR A 123 16.48 10.44 -12.13
CA THR A 123 15.86 9.23 -12.69
C THR A 123 14.56 8.85 -11.98
N ALA A 124 14.26 9.47 -10.84
CA ALA A 124 13.12 9.16 -10.01
C ALA A 124 11.79 9.31 -10.76
N GLU A 125 11.01 8.23 -10.77
CA GLU A 125 9.68 8.19 -11.37
C GLU A 125 8.66 7.45 -10.50
N TYR A 126 7.38 7.80 -10.68
CA TYR A 126 6.28 7.13 -10.01
C TYR A 126 6.04 5.74 -10.60
N PHE A 127 6.00 4.73 -9.74
CA PHE A 127 5.64 3.36 -10.06
C PHE A 127 4.53 2.88 -9.12
N PRO A 128 3.30 2.64 -9.59
CA PRO A 128 2.17 2.29 -8.74
C PRO A 128 2.38 1.02 -7.91
N ILE A 129 1.74 0.95 -6.74
CA ILE A 129 1.62 -0.30 -5.98
C ILE A 129 0.72 -1.29 -6.72
N PRO A 130 1.12 -2.57 -6.86
CA PRO A 130 0.29 -3.60 -7.47
C PRO A 130 -0.75 -4.16 -6.50
N TYR A 131 -1.82 -4.74 -7.04
CA TYR A 131 -2.59 -5.79 -6.37
C TYR A 131 -2.46 -7.11 -7.12
N ASP A 132 -2.53 -8.22 -6.39
CA ASP A 132 -2.56 -9.57 -6.95
C ASP A 132 -3.98 -9.90 -7.47
N PRO A 133 -4.21 -10.04 -8.80
CA PRO A 133 -5.54 -10.32 -9.34
C PRO A 133 -6.06 -11.74 -9.09
N GLN A 134 -5.24 -12.69 -8.63
CA GLN A 134 -5.72 -14.00 -8.18
C GLN A 134 -6.23 -13.96 -6.74
N LEU A 135 -5.69 -13.06 -5.91
CA LEU A 135 -6.13 -12.89 -4.52
C LEU A 135 -7.27 -11.87 -4.40
N PHE A 136 -7.14 -10.72 -5.06
CA PHE A 136 -8.07 -9.60 -4.95
C PHE A 136 -8.80 -9.41 -6.28
N TYR A 137 -10.02 -9.93 -6.33
CA TYR A 137 -10.88 -9.91 -7.51
C TYR A 137 -12.32 -9.59 -7.12
N PRO A 138 -13.11 -9.00 -8.03
CA PRO A 138 -14.47 -8.63 -7.73
C PRO A 138 -15.34 -9.86 -7.49
N LYS A 139 -16.14 -9.81 -6.43
CA LYS A 139 -17.27 -10.71 -6.19
C LYS A 139 -18.57 -9.89 -6.19
N PRO A 140 -19.75 -10.53 -6.28
CA PRO A 140 -21.00 -9.88 -5.92
C PRO A 140 -20.91 -9.18 -4.55
N LEU A 141 -21.68 -8.11 -4.37
CA LEU A 141 -21.85 -7.51 -3.04
C LEU A 141 -22.54 -8.51 -2.11
N PRO A 142 -22.35 -8.40 -0.79
CA PRO A 142 -23.08 -9.24 0.13
C PRO A 142 -24.59 -9.05 -0.05
N GLU A 143 -25.36 -10.09 0.29
CA GLU A 143 -26.82 -9.98 0.31
C GLU A 143 -27.27 -8.81 1.18
N ARG A 144 -28.39 -8.19 0.79
CA ARG A 144 -28.94 -7.05 1.52
C ARG A 144 -29.22 -7.45 2.96
N ARG A 145 -28.50 -6.79 3.87
CA ARG A 145 -28.64 -6.95 5.33
C ARG A 145 -29.14 -5.67 5.98
N ASN A 146 -29.90 -5.84 7.07
CA ASN A 146 -30.41 -4.74 7.90
C ASN A 146 -29.29 -4.05 8.71
N ILE A 147 -28.27 -4.80 9.12
CA ILE A 147 -27.08 -4.26 9.81
C ILE A 147 -25.90 -4.32 8.84
N LYS A 148 -25.45 -3.16 8.37
CA LYS A 148 -24.30 -3.03 7.46
C LYS A 148 -22.98 -3.31 8.16
N TYR A 149 -21.98 -3.81 7.45
CA TYR A 149 -20.62 -4.00 7.96
C TYR A 149 -19.69 -2.97 7.33
N ILE A 150 -19.13 -2.10 8.18
CA ILE A 150 -18.09 -1.15 7.80
C ILE A 150 -16.76 -1.70 8.30
N LEU A 151 -15.77 -1.86 7.42
CA LEU A 151 -14.45 -2.39 7.78
C LEU A 151 -13.38 -1.29 7.73
N ILE A 152 -12.67 -1.12 8.85
CA ILE A 152 -11.38 -0.42 8.88
C ILE A 152 -10.27 -1.48 8.87
N ALA A 153 -9.63 -1.65 7.70
CA ALA A 153 -8.60 -2.67 7.48
C ALA A 153 -7.16 -2.14 7.64
N SER A 154 -6.97 -0.82 7.55
CA SER A 154 -5.64 -0.21 7.71
C SER A 154 -5.13 -0.32 9.14
N PRO A 155 -3.80 -0.45 9.35
CA PRO A 155 -3.22 -0.38 10.69
C PRO A 155 -3.61 0.91 11.40
N HIS A 156 -3.95 0.81 12.69
CA HIS A 156 -4.30 1.97 13.49
C HIS A 156 -3.10 2.87 13.76
N ASP A 157 -3.17 4.04 13.16
CA ASP A 157 -2.24 5.14 13.36
C ASP A 157 -3.02 6.46 13.21
N PHE A 158 -3.25 7.16 14.31
CA PHE A 158 -4.07 8.39 14.26
C PHE A 158 -3.39 9.49 13.46
N ARG A 159 -2.05 9.52 13.46
CA ARG A 159 -1.27 10.52 12.75
C ARG A 159 -1.22 10.25 11.24
N VAL A 160 -0.92 9.01 10.87
CA VAL A 160 -0.63 8.65 9.47
C VAL A 160 -1.87 8.14 8.75
N LYS A 161 -2.75 7.40 9.44
CA LYS A 161 -3.94 6.80 8.86
C LYS A 161 -5.23 7.53 9.20
N GLY A 162 -5.26 8.32 10.26
CA GLY A 162 -6.45 9.09 10.67
C GLY A 162 -7.62 8.21 11.12
N THR A 163 -7.33 7.05 11.73
CA THR A 163 -8.39 6.11 12.14
C THR A 163 -9.36 6.71 13.16
N ASP A 164 -8.87 7.56 14.06
CA ASP A 164 -9.68 8.34 14.99
C ASP A 164 -10.75 9.16 14.29
N LYS A 165 -10.40 9.81 13.18
CA LYS A 165 -11.35 10.61 12.38
C LYS A 165 -12.46 9.73 11.79
N PHE A 166 -12.12 8.54 11.27
CA PHE A 166 -13.13 7.60 10.81
C PHE A 166 -14.04 7.12 11.93
N ILE A 167 -13.51 6.88 13.14
CA ILE A 167 -14.32 6.50 14.30
C ILE A 167 -15.29 7.63 14.67
N HIS A 168 -14.82 8.88 14.67
CA HIS A 168 -15.70 10.04 14.89
C HIS A 168 -16.76 10.19 13.79
N ALA A 169 -16.42 9.95 12.53
CA ALA A 169 -17.39 10.01 11.44
C ALA A 169 -18.44 8.90 11.57
N CYS A 170 -18.02 7.67 11.89
CA CYS A 170 -18.92 6.54 12.12
C CYS A 170 -19.91 6.82 13.28
N ALA A 171 -19.53 7.59 14.29
CA ALA A 171 -20.42 7.97 15.39
C ALA A 171 -21.57 8.89 14.97
N LYS A 172 -21.49 9.49 13.77
CA LYS A 172 -22.50 10.37 13.18
C LYS A 172 -23.29 9.71 12.04
N VAL A 173 -23.13 8.40 11.83
CA VAL A 173 -23.82 7.64 10.79
C VAL A 173 -25.15 7.11 11.33
N ASP A 174 -26.23 7.35 10.60
CA ASP A 174 -27.60 7.06 11.05
C ASP A 174 -28.07 5.66 10.63
N VAL A 175 -27.42 5.08 9.62
CA VAL A 175 -27.72 3.73 9.14
C VAL A 175 -27.29 2.70 10.19
N PRO A 176 -28.08 1.67 10.51
CA PRO A 176 -27.62 0.62 11.40
C PRO A 176 -26.42 -0.13 10.83
N PHE A 177 -25.28 -0.08 11.53
CA PHE A 177 -24.06 -0.80 11.15
C PHE A 177 -23.35 -1.44 12.34
N LYS A 178 -22.44 -2.35 12.01
CA LYS A 178 -21.42 -2.89 12.89
C LYS A 178 -20.05 -2.48 12.35
N LEU A 179 -19.24 -1.85 13.19
CA LEU A 179 -17.87 -1.48 12.84
C LEU A 179 -16.94 -2.67 13.04
N ARG A 180 -16.25 -3.10 12.00
CA ARG A 180 -15.26 -4.18 12.07
C ARG A 180 -13.87 -3.58 11.96
N ILE A 181 -12.99 -3.97 12.88
CA ILE A 181 -11.68 -3.38 13.02
C ILE A 181 -10.64 -4.48 13.24
N ILE A 182 -9.55 -4.47 12.46
CA ILE A 182 -8.42 -5.38 12.68
C ILE A 182 -7.53 -4.82 13.81
N ASP A 183 -7.33 -5.55 14.91
CA ASP A 183 -6.58 -5.10 16.10
C ASP A 183 -5.05 -5.05 15.85
N TYR A 184 -4.61 -4.12 15.02
CA TYR A 184 -3.19 -3.95 14.67
C TYR A 184 -2.85 -2.48 14.39
N GLY A 185 -1.62 -2.08 14.70
CA GLY A 185 -1.12 -0.71 14.59
C GLY A 185 -0.82 -0.08 15.96
N LYS A 186 -0.03 0.98 15.97
CA LYS A 186 0.48 1.61 17.21
C LYS A 186 -0.62 2.20 18.09
N ASP A 187 -1.75 2.59 17.49
CA ASP A 187 -2.89 3.19 18.18
C ASP A 187 -4.09 2.24 18.29
N ALA A 188 -3.92 0.92 18.05
CA ALA A 188 -5.05 -0.04 18.02
C ALA A 188 -5.85 -0.05 19.34
N ARG A 189 -5.16 -0.06 20.48
CA ARG A 189 -5.81 0.05 21.80
C ARG A 189 -6.60 1.35 21.95
N LYS A 190 -6.04 2.48 21.49
CA LYS A 190 -6.72 3.79 21.57
C LYS A 190 -7.95 3.83 20.67
N ALA A 191 -7.86 3.26 19.46
CA ALA A 191 -8.97 3.14 18.53
C ALA A 191 -10.15 2.38 19.17
N ARG A 192 -9.88 1.25 19.84
CA ARG A 192 -10.92 0.49 20.57
C ARG A 192 -11.58 1.29 21.69
N ILE A 193 -10.77 1.95 22.51
CA ILE A 193 -11.28 2.79 23.62
C ILE A 193 -12.15 3.93 23.06
N LEU A 194 -11.68 4.59 22.00
CA LEU A 194 -12.42 5.68 21.35
C LEU A 194 -13.75 5.19 20.79
N ALA A 195 -13.76 4.08 20.04
CA ALA A 195 -14.99 3.55 19.44
C ALA A 195 -16.01 3.15 20.51
N LYS A 196 -15.58 2.56 21.63
CA LYS A 196 -16.44 2.29 22.80
C LYS A 196 -17.00 3.59 23.41
N LYS A 197 -16.14 4.62 23.58
CA LYS A 197 -16.55 5.93 24.11
C LYS A 197 -17.60 6.61 23.21
N MET A 198 -17.52 6.39 21.90
CA MET A 198 -18.48 6.90 20.93
C MET A 198 -19.76 6.04 20.82
N GLY A 199 -19.93 5.00 21.65
CA GLY A 199 -21.13 4.16 21.65
C GLY A 199 -21.24 3.21 20.45
N LEU A 200 -20.16 3.00 19.69
CA LEU A 200 -20.19 2.17 18.50
C LEU A 200 -20.21 0.67 18.83
N LYS A 201 -20.99 -0.11 18.08
CA LYS A 201 -20.93 -1.58 18.10
C LYS A 201 -19.73 -2.03 17.28
N VAL A 202 -18.67 -2.44 17.96
CA VAL A 202 -17.41 -2.86 17.33
C VAL A 202 -17.19 -4.36 17.44
N GLU A 203 -16.86 -4.99 16.32
CA GLU A 203 -16.30 -6.33 16.26
C GLU A 203 -14.81 -6.24 15.98
N ILE A 204 -14.02 -6.78 16.91
CA ILE A 204 -12.57 -6.78 16.83
C ILE A 204 -12.12 -8.04 16.12
N LEU A 205 -11.44 -7.86 15.00
CA LEU A 205 -10.89 -8.92 14.17
C LEU A 205 -9.41 -9.12 14.52
N HIS A 206 -8.99 -10.39 14.53
CA HIS A 206 -7.58 -10.72 14.59
C HIS A 206 -6.91 -10.43 13.24
N LYS A 207 -5.59 -10.21 13.29
CA LYS A 207 -4.79 -10.09 12.07
C LYS A 207 -4.85 -11.41 11.28
N VAL A 208 -5.16 -11.30 10.00
CA VAL A 208 -5.17 -12.43 9.06
C VAL A 208 -3.93 -12.40 8.15
N SER A 209 -3.66 -13.49 7.43
CA SER A 209 -2.66 -13.47 6.36
C SER A 209 -3.10 -12.52 5.24
N HIS A 210 -2.15 -12.06 4.44
CA HIS A 210 -2.44 -11.21 3.28
C HIS A 210 -3.40 -11.89 2.30
N GLU A 211 -3.20 -13.18 2.02
CA GLU A 211 -4.10 -13.94 1.12
C GLU A 211 -5.52 -14.07 1.65
N SER A 212 -5.73 -13.90 2.97
CA SER A 212 -7.04 -13.97 3.62
C SER A 212 -7.72 -12.61 3.75
N MET A 213 -7.06 -11.51 3.41
CA MET A 213 -7.64 -10.16 3.47
C MET A 213 -8.82 -9.99 2.53
N ASN A 214 -8.79 -10.65 1.37
CA ASN A 214 -9.89 -10.66 0.40
C ASN A 214 -11.23 -11.08 1.02
N LYS A 215 -11.25 -12.06 1.93
CA LYS A 215 -12.44 -12.54 2.63
C LYS A 215 -13.04 -11.44 3.51
N LEU A 216 -12.19 -10.66 4.19
CA LEU A 216 -12.64 -9.53 5.00
C LEU A 216 -13.21 -8.42 4.12
N TYR A 217 -12.58 -8.15 2.97
CA TYR A 217 -13.09 -7.18 2.01
C TYR A 217 -14.44 -7.62 1.45
N TRP A 218 -14.56 -8.85 0.95
CA TRP A 218 -15.79 -9.34 0.32
C TRP A 218 -17.00 -9.34 1.25
N ASP A 219 -16.81 -9.56 2.55
CA ASP A 219 -17.90 -9.58 3.54
C ASP A 219 -18.32 -8.18 4.04
N ALA A 220 -17.55 -7.14 3.73
CA ALA A 220 -17.90 -5.77 4.11
C ALA A 220 -18.82 -5.09 3.08
N ASP A 221 -19.75 -4.29 3.57
CA ASP A 221 -20.59 -3.39 2.76
C ASP A 221 -19.83 -2.12 2.37
N LEU A 222 -18.89 -1.67 3.20
CA LEU A 222 -18.09 -0.48 2.97
C LEU A 222 -16.69 -0.61 3.59
N ILE A 223 -15.66 -0.18 2.86
CA ILE A 223 -14.27 -0.16 3.35
C ILE A 223 -13.84 1.26 3.64
N LEU A 224 -13.27 1.48 4.82
CA LEU A 224 -12.61 2.71 5.21
C LEU A 224 -11.09 2.48 5.16
N GLY A 225 -10.43 3.13 4.20
CA GLY A 225 -8.99 3.01 3.99
C GLY A 225 -8.19 3.87 4.96
N SER A 226 -7.87 5.11 4.56
CA SER A 226 -7.17 6.10 5.36
C SER A 226 -7.82 7.47 5.24
N PHE A 227 -7.88 8.21 6.36
CA PHE A 227 -8.21 9.64 6.44
C PHE A 227 -6.93 10.45 6.77
N GLY A 228 -5.79 9.94 6.35
CA GLY A 228 -4.49 10.39 6.80
C GLY A 228 -3.82 11.37 5.84
N VAL A 229 -2.57 11.06 5.49
CA VAL A 229 -1.65 11.94 4.75
C VAL A 229 -1.92 12.08 3.25
N GLY A 230 -3.01 11.49 2.74
CA GLY A 230 -3.45 11.64 1.35
C GLY A 230 -2.64 10.86 0.31
N GLN A 231 -2.09 9.72 0.72
CA GLN A 231 -1.47 8.72 -0.15
C GLN A 231 -2.49 7.64 -0.54
N LEU A 232 -2.25 6.90 -1.61
CA LEU A 232 -3.09 5.77 -2.01
C LEU A 232 -2.52 4.47 -1.43
N ASP A 233 -3.19 3.92 -0.42
CA ASP A 233 -2.68 2.76 0.31
C ASP A 233 -3.03 1.42 -0.36
N THR A 234 -2.21 0.39 -0.11
CA THR A 234 -2.43 -0.99 -0.54
C THR A 234 -3.83 -1.50 -0.18
N VAL A 235 -4.29 -1.23 1.06
CA VAL A 235 -5.64 -1.62 1.50
C VAL A 235 -6.74 -1.04 0.61
N ALA A 236 -6.62 0.22 0.19
CA ALA A 236 -7.61 0.84 -0.70
C ALA A 236 -7.55 0.23 -2.10
N VAL A 237 -6.34 0.00 -2.63
CA VAL A 237 -6.17 -0.63 -3.95
C VAL A 237 -6.76 -2.04 -3.97
N GLU A 238 -6.43 -2.87 -2.98
CA GLU A 238 -6.94 -4.25 -2.85
C GLU A 238 -8.45 -4.30 -2.64
N ALA A 239 -9.00 -3.44 -1.78
CA ALA A 239 -10.43 -3.36 -1.53
C ALA A 239 -11.23 -2.94 -2.79
N MET A 240 -10.71 -1.95 -3.53
CA MET A 240 -11.28 -1.55 -4.82
C MET A 240 -11.20 -2.70 -5.83
N ALA A 241 -10.09 -3.46 -5.87
CA ALA A 241 -9.92 -4.62 -6.75
C ALA A 241 -10.87 -5.78 -6.38
N CYS A 242 -11.22 -5.91 -5.11
CA CYS A 242 -12.27 -6.80 -4.63
C CYS A 242 -13.70 -6.34 -4.98
N GLY A 243 -13.84 -5.22 -5.69
CA GLY A 243 -15.13 -4.64 -6.08
C GLY A 243 -15.94 -4.17 -4.87
N ARG A 244 -15.28 -3.64 -3.83
CA ARG A 244 -15.96 -3.01 -2.68
C ARG A 244 -15.94 -1.49 -2.82
N PRO A 245 -17.00 -0.78 -2.38
CA PRO A 245 -16.93 0.67 -2.26
C PRO A 245 -15.93 1.05 -1.16
N VAL A 246 -15.04 1.98 -1.48
CA VAL A 246 -13.98 2.46 -0.59
C VAL A 246 -14.11 3.96 -0.32
N ILE A 247 -14.04 4.36 0.94
CA ILE A 247 -13.79 5.75 1.34
C ILE A 247 -12.33 5.85 1.80
N HIS A 248 -11.57 6.71 1.13
CA HIS A 248 -10.15 6.90 1.39
C HIS A 248 -9.72 8.29 0.93
N HIS A 249 -9.04 9.02 1.80
CA HIS A 249 -8.49 10.34 1.54
C HIS A 249 -7.22 10.23 0.69
N ILE A 250 -7.26 10.86 -0.48
CA ILE A 250 -6.10 11.09 -1.35
C ILE A 250 -5.89 12.59 -1.53
N LEU A 251 -4.68 13.02 -1.89
CA LEU A 251 -4.45 14.37 -2.41
C LEU A 251 -4.67 14.39 -3.92
N LYS A 252 -5.73 15.04 -4.39
CA LYS A 252 -6.18 14.98 -5.79
C LYS A 252 -5.14 15.46 -6.78
N LYS A 253 -4.35 16.48 -6.41
CA LYS A 253 -3.26 16.98 -7.25
C LYS A 253 -2.23 15.91 -7.66
N TYR A 254 -2.07 14.85 -6.85
CA TYR A 254 -1.15 13.75 -7.15
C TYR A 254 -1.85 12.54 -7.79
N PHE A 255 -3.18 12.45 -7.71
CA PHE A 255 -3.98 11.35 -8.22
C PHE A 255 -5.21 11.87 -8.99
N PRO A 256 -5.02 12.66 -10.08
CA PRO A 256 -6.12 13.39 -10.72
C PRO A 256 -7.19 12.46 -11.31
N THR A 257 -6.79 11.29 -11.81
CA THR A 257 -7.68 10.29 -12.42
C THR A 257 -8.25 9.28 -11.42
N CYS A 258 -7.79 9.29 -10.17
CA CYS A 258 -8.27 8.36 -9.15
C CYS A 258 -9.69 8.74 -8.70
N PRO A 259 -10.67 7.82 -8.68
CA PRO A 259 -12.07 8.13 -8.34
C PRO A 259 -12.32 8.29 -6.83
N LEU A 260 -11.29 8.19 -5.99
CA LEU A 260 -11.34 8.57 -4.57
C LEU A 260 -11.40 10.10 -4.41
N GLN A 261 -11.73 10.59 -3.22
CA GLN A 261 -11.96 12.02 -2.98
C GLN A 261 -11.00 12.58 -1.92
N GLU A 262 -10.82 13.90 -1.92
CA GLU A 262 -10.22 14.61 -0.79
C GLU A 262 -11.26 14.70 0.32
N LEU A 263 -11.06 13.94 1.40
CA LEU A 263 -11.87 14.06 2.62
C LEU A 263 -11.45 15.33 3.38
N ASP A 264 -12.38 16.24 3.61
CA ASP A 264 -12.17 17.58 4.17
C ASP A 264 -12.55 17.69 5.66
N SER A 265 -13.58 16.95 6.10
CA SER A 265 -14.15 17.03 7.45
C SER A 265 -14.75 15.70 7.91
N ILE A 266 -14.97 15.58 9.22
CA ILE A 266 -15.63 14.40 9.81
C ILE A 266 -17.10 14.31 9.35
N ASP A 267 -17.77 15.45 9.22
CA ASP A 267 -19.19 15.54 8.83
C ASP A 267 -19.40 15.09 7.38
N HIS A 268 -18.60 15.60 6.45
CA HIS A 268 -18.65 15.14 5.05
C HIS A 268 -18.38 13.63 4.93
N VAL A 269 -17.46 13.07 5.73
CA VAL A 269 -17.24 11.62 5.72
C VAL A 269 -18.44 10.85 6.26
N ALA A 270 -19.11 11.35 7.30
CA ALA A 270 -20.32 10.72 7.82
C ALA A 270 -21.45 10.74 6.78
N GLU A 271 -21.66 11.88 6.10
CA GLU A 271 -22.61 12.03 4.99
C GLU A 271 -22.29 11.08 3.83
N LEU A 272 -21.01 10.94 3.47
CA LEU A 272 -20.58 10.02 2.42
C LEU A 272 -20.84 8.57 2.82
N ILE A 273 -20.58 8.18 4.07
CA ILE A 273 -20.92 6.85 4.58
C ILE A 273 -22.43 6.61 4.50
N ASN A 274 -23.24 7.54 5.01
CA ASN A 274 -24.71 7.46 4.96
C ASN A 274 -25.21 7.30 3.50
N THR A 275 -24.68 8.11 2.58
CA THR A 275 -25.03 8.07 1.17
C THR A 275 -24.71 6.70 0.56
N LEU A 276 -23.48 6.20 0.74
CA LEU A 276 -23.06 4.93 0.14
C LEU A 276 -23.76 3.70 0.73
N LEU A 277 -24.24 3.77 1.96
CA LEU A 277 -24.98 2.68 2.60
C LEU A 277 -26.49 2.68 2.29
N THR A 278 -27.04 3.80 1.78
CA THR A 278 -28.49 3.95 1.50
C THR A 278 -28.80 4.06 0.01
N ASP A 279 -28.00 4.80 -0.77
CA ASP A 279 -28.17 4.96 -2.21
C ASP A 279 -27.35 3.92 -2.97
N HIS A 280 -28.01 2.82 -3.34
CA HIS A 280 -27.40 1.74 -4.12
C HIS A 280 -26.87 2.21 -5.48
N LYS A 281 -27.55 3.14 -6.15
CA LYS A 281 -27.12 3.63 -7.46
C LYS A 281 -25.81 4.40 -7.32
N ARG A 282 -25.74 5.32 -6.34
CA ARG A 282 -24.54 6.11 -6.10
C ARG A 282 -23.36 5.27 -5.65
N MET A 283 -23.62 4.27 -4.80
CA MET A 283 -22.62 3.30 -4.38
C MET A 283 -22.08 2.49 -5.56
N GLU A 284 -22.96 1.99 -6.42
CA GLU A 284 -22.57 1.19 -7.60
C GLU A 284 -21.74 2.01 -8.60
N GLU A 285 -22.14 3.26 -8.84
CA GLU A 285 -21.37 4.20 -9.69
C GLU A 285 -19.95 4.41 -9.17
N LEU A 286 -19.80 4.65 -7.85
CA LEU A 286 -18.49 4.84 -7.23
C LEU A 286 -17.65 3.56 -7.33
N ARG A 287 -18.24 2.42 -6.93
CA ARG A 287 -17.62 1.10 -6.94
C ARG A 287 -17.11 0.71 -8.32
N SER A 288 -17.92 0.91 -9.36
CA SER A 288 -17.55 0.61 -10.74
C SER A 288 -16.36 1.44 -11.21
N LYS A 289 -16.35 2.75 -10.92
CA LYS A 289 -15.21 3.64 -11.24
C LYS A 289 -13.95 3.22 -10.50
N GLN A 290 -14.06 2.89 -9.21
CA GLN A 290 -12.95 2.42 -8.37
C GLN A 290 -12.33 1.12 -8.91
N LEU A 291 -13.17 0.13 -9.22
CA LEU A 291 -12.72 -1.14 -9.79
C LEU A 291 -12.03 -0.95 -11.15
N GLN A 292 -12.61 -0.13 -12.03
CA GLN A 292 -12.01 0.20 -13.34
C GLN A 292 -10.63 0.86 -13.18
N TYR A 293 -10.52 1.82 -12.27
CA TYR A 293 -9.27 2.52 -12.00
C TYR A 293 -8.16 1.55 -11.57
N VAL A 294 -8.38 0.72 -10.55
CA VAL A 294 -7.34 -0.20 -10.09
C VAL A 294 -7.00 -1.27 -11.11
N SER A 295 -7.99 -1.78 -11.85
CA SER A 295 -7.74 -2.76 -12.91
C SER A 295 -6.86 -2.18 -14.02
N THR A 296 -6.97 -0.87 -14.28
CA THR A 296 -6.17 -0.18 -15.30
C THR A 296 -4.76 0.13 -14.81
N TYR A 297 -4.62 0.71 -13.61
CA TYR A 297 -3.36 1.33 -13.17
C TYR A 297 -2.58 0.51 -12.12
N HIS A 298 -3.22 -0.47 -11.47
CA HIS A 298 -2.67 -1.20 -10.34
C HIS A 298 -2.64 -2.72 -10.53
N ASN A 299 -3.11 -3.24 -11.66
CA ASN A 299 -3.07 -4.67 -11.93
C ASN A 299 -1.61 -5.16 -12.04
N ALA A 300 -1.24 -6.16 -11.22
CA ALA A 300 0.12 -6.67 -11.16
C ALA A 300 0.65 -7.18 -12.50
N ILE A 301 -0.18 -7.79 -13.36
CA ILE A 301 0.26 -8.30 -14.67
C ILE A 301 0.80 -7.14 -15.52
N ASN A 302 0.02 -6.06 -15.61
CA ASN A 302 0.39 -4.88 -16.40
C ASN A 302 1.63 -4.19 -15.82
N LEU A 303 1.68 -4.04 -14.49
CA LEU A 303 2.81 -3.40 -13.81
C LEU A 303 4.08 -4.23 -13.92
N SER A 304 4.02 -5.56 -13.79
CA SER A 304 5.18 -6.43 -13.94
C SER A 304 5.78 -6.36 -15.33
N ASN A 305 4.96 -6.34 -16.39
CA ASN A 305 5.44 -6.14 -17.76
C ASN A 305 6.11 -4.77 -17.94
N LYS A 306 5.50 -3.71 -17.42
CA LYS A 306 6.11 -2.37 -17.42
C LYS A 306 7.44 -2.33 -16.67
N LEU A 307 7.54 -3.07 -15.55
CA LEU A 307 8.75 -3.12 -14.76
C LEU A 307 9.88 -3.86 -15.47
N VAL A 308 9.57 -4.94 -16.20
CA VAL A 308 10.55 -5.64 -17.05
C VAL A 308 11.10 -4.72 -18.14
N GLN A 309 10.26 -3.90 -18.78
CA GLN A 309 10.72 -2.90 -19.74
C GLN A 309 11.70 -1.88 -19.12
N ILE A 310 11.47 -1.49 -17.85
CA ILE A 310 12.40 -0.61 -17.12
C ILE A 310 13.74 -1.34 -16.91
N TYR A 311 13.71 -2.63 -16.59
CA TYR A 311 14.92 -3.43 -16.42
C TYR A 311 15.70 -3.58 -17.72
N ASP A 312 15.03 -3.91 -18.83
CA ASP A 312 15.68 -4.05 -20.13
C ASP A 312 16.39 -2.75 -20.55
N CYS A 313 15.73 -1.60 -20.35
CA CYS A 313 16.32 -0.27 -20.58
C CYS A 313 17.57 0.01 -19.73
N LEU A 314 17.70 -0.61 -18.56
CA LEU A 314 18.85 -0.43 -17.66
C LEU A 314 19.99 -1.39 -17.99
N VAL A 315 19.68 -2.62 -18.43
CA VAL A 315 20.66 -3.63 -18.81
C VAL A 315 21.32 -3.32 -20.16
N GLN A 316 20.62 -2.60 -21.04
CA GLN A 316 21.14 -2.19 -22.36
C GLN A 316 22.06 -0.96 -22.32
N LYS A 317 22.20 -0.28 -21.17
CA LYS A 317 23.06 0.90 -20.99
C LYS A 317 24.43 0.53 -20.46
#